data_AF-A0A9J6B8W3-F1
#
_entry.id   AF-A0A9J6B8W3-F1
#
_cell.length_a   1.000
_cell.length_b   1.000
_cell.length_c   1.000
_cell.angle_alpha   90.00
_cell.angle_beta   90.00
_cell.angle_gamma   90.00
#
_symmetry.space_group_name_H-M   'P 1'
#
loop_
_entity.id
_entity.type
_entity.pdbx_description
1 polymer ?
#
loop_
_entity_poly.entity_id
_entity_poly.type
_entity_poly.pdbx_seq_one_letter_code
_entity_poly.pdbx_strand_id
1 'polypeptide(L)'
;GIVGHTGYNSCPKCHAYGRRVENRTVLLETDSPLRTDHEFRLKIDSTHHKNVSIFEQLPNFNMINSVPLDYLHTILLGVMRKMLDLWFDTKSLYPPSIKAKISQKISLLSTYEPKEFQRRLRGLEKMKLWKGNELRTFLLFIGPSALKDYISNEHFQHFLLLHIAITILVDESLCIKFNAIAKDLLYKFIEEFSFYYGEKNHSFNVHLLLHICDDVIRNGSLDNFSAFKFESYLGKIKSFVKSPHQPVEQIHNRIIELLSISQLSINECALNYSLKNPLENGFYGKILINDVLIDGSSTCDSFVQLNNGELLKILRFRLLENEIIAIEMDDFLVVVFTIDDSCAVIRKEWLVDQNSCFFPSTFEYHQAMKAKSKSSYRT
;
A
#
# COMPACT_ATOMS: atom_id res chain seq x y z
N GLY A 1 7.31 -17.74 23.17
CA GLY A 1 6.31 -17.80 22.09
C GLY A 1 5.06 -18.48 22.59
N ILE A 2 3.93 -18.17 21.96
CA ILE A 2 2.59 -18.54 22.43
C ILE A 2 1.92 -19.54 21.48
N VAL A 3 0.82 -20.14 21.93
CA VAL A 3 -0.02 -20.97 21.09
C VAL A 3 -0.59 -20.17 19.91
N GLY A 4 -0.65 -20.80 18.74
CA GLY A 4 -1.17 -20.17 17.52
C GLY A 4 -2.70 -20.07 17.52
N HIS A 5 -3.24 -19.32 16.57
CA HIS A 5 -4.67 -18.98 16.42
C HIS A 5 -5.65 -20.18 16.37
N THR A 6 -5.17 -21.42 16.22
CA THR A 6 -5.99 -22.65 16.22
C THR A 6 -6.07 -23.35 17.58
N GLY A 7 -5.28 -22.92 18.55
CA GLY A 7 -5.28 -23.52 19.89
C GLY A 7 -6.37 -22.94 20.81
N TYR A 8 -6.64 -23.66 21.90
CA TYR A 8 -7.67 -23.29 22.86
C TYR A 8 -7.31 -22.02 23.65
N ASN A 9 -6.10 -21.97 24.22
CA ASN A 9 -5.58 -20.79 24.92
C ASN A 9 -4.76 -19.90 23.99
N SER A 10 -5.36 -19.46 22.88
CA SER A 10 -4.65 -18.76 21.80
C SER A 10 -4.71 -17.23 21.89
N CYS A 11 -5.64 -16.65 22.65
CA CYS A 11 -5.74 -15.18 22.74
C CYS A 11 -4.51 -14.61 23.46
N PRO A 12 -3.77 -13.66 22.84
CA PRO A 12 -2.60 -13.04 23.46
C PRO A 12 -2.97 -11.99 24.52
N LYS A 13 -4.23 -11.54 24.58
CA LYS A 13 -4.66 -10.41 25.42
C LYS A 13 -5.53 -10.83 26.62
N CYS A 14 -6.24 -11.94 26.54
CA CYS A 14 -7.11 -12.43 27.61
C CYS A 14 -7.05 -13.95 27.77
N HIS A 15 -7.64 -14.44 28.86
CA HIS A 15 -7.70 -15.85 29.24
C HIS A 15 -8.90 -16.59 28.61
N ALA A 16 -9.49 -16.06 27.54
CA ALA A 16 -10.61 -16.70 26.86
C ALA A 16 -10.26 -18.11 26.37
N TYR A 17 -11.08 -19.09 26.72
CA TYR A 17 -10.86 -20.48 26.35
C TYR A 17 -11.57 -20.83 25.04
N GLY A 18 -10.80 -21.35 24.08
CA GLY A 18 -11.35 -21.82 22.81
C GLY A 18 -12.10 -23.15 22.95
N ARG A 19 -13.15 -23.34 22.15
CA ARG A 19 -13.88 -24.62 22.04
C ARG A 19 -13.95 -25.12 20.60
N ARG A 20 -14.20 -26.42 20.40
CA ARG A 20 -14.39 -27.02 19.07
C ARG A 20 -15.84 -26.94 18.64
N VAL A 21 -16.10 -26.30 17.50
CA VAL A 21 -17.40 -26.29 16.82
C VAL A 21 -17.18 -26.68 15.37
N GLU A 22 -17.84 -27.76 14.90
CA GLU A 22 -17.75 -28.27 13.53
C GLU A 22 -16.31 -28.28 12.96
N ASN A 23 -15.39 -28.94 13.67
CA ASN A 23 -13.98 -29.02 13.30
C ASN A 23 -13.20 -27.70 13.24
N ARG A 24 -13.68 -26.63 13.87
CA ARG A 24 -12.98 -25.35 14.04
C ARG A 24 -12.84 -24.98 15.52
N THR A 25 -11.74 -24.32 15.88
CA THR A 25 -11.58 -23.73 17.20
C THR A 25 -12.15 -22.31 17.18
N VAL A 26 -13.03 -22.00 18.13
CA VAL A 26 -13.71 -20.71 18.25
C VAL A 26 -13.56 -20.17 19.67
N LEU A 27 -13.40 -18.87 19.82
CA LEU A 27 -13.35 -18.17 21.11
C LEU A 27 -14.62 -17.33 21.19
N LEU A 28 -15.56 -17.72 22.04
CA LEU A 28 -16.86 -17.07 22.15
C LEU A 28 -17.02 -16.22 23.41
N GLU A 29 -16.16 -16.44 24.42
CA GLU A 29 -16.17 -15.66 25.65
C GLU A 29 -15.75 -14.22 25.35
N THR A 30 -16.51 -13.26 25.88
CA THR A 30 -16.31 -11.82 25.68
C THR A 30 -15.90 -11.08 26.94
N ASP A 31 -16.03 -11.71 28.11
CA ASP A 31 -15.80 -11.18 29.45
C ASP A 31 -14.62 -11.85 30.18
N SER A 32 -13.78 -12.60 29.46
CA SER A 32 -12.64 -13.30 30.05
C SER A 32 -11.61 -12.32 30.63
N PRO A 33 -10.97 -12.64 31.78
CA PRO A 33 -9.94 -11.80 32.39
C PRO A 33 -8.79 -11.49 31.44
N LEU A 34 -8.28 -10.25 31.49
CA LEU A 34 -7.11 -9.83 30.71
C LEU A 34 -5.84 -10.48 31.25
N ARG A 35 -4.92 -10.84 30.35
CA ARG A 35 -3.59 -11.31 30.71
C ARG A 35 -2.73 -10.12 31.15
N THR A 36 -1.81 -10.36 32.09
CA THR A 36 -0.82 -9.35 32.48
C THR A 36 0.60 -9.79 32.11
N ASP A 37 1.50 -8.81 31.95
CA ASP A 37 2.93 -9.07 31.71
C ASP A 37 3.56 -9.91 32.82
N HIS A 38 3.17 -9.64 34.07
CA HIS A 38 3.61 -10.39 35.23
C HIS A 38 3.19 -11.86 35.16
N GLU A 39 1.90 -12.14 34.91
CA GLU A 39 1.40 -13.51 34.75
C GLU A 39 2.08 -14.25 33.60
N PHE A 40 2.33 -13.55 32.49
CA PHE A 40 3.01 -14.10 31.32
C PHE A 40 4.44 -14.53 31.67
N ARG A 41 5.21 -13.66 32.33
CA ARG A 41 6.60 -13.93 32.72
C ARG A 41 6.73 -15.04 33.77
N LEU A 42 5.75 -15.14 34.67
CA LEU A 42 5.64 -16.25 35.60
C LEU A 42 5.15 -17.55 34.95
N LYS A 43 4.70 -17.50 33.69
CA LYS A 43 4.17 -18.62 32.91
C LYS A 43 3.03 -19.35 33.63
N ILE A 44 2.14 -18.60 34.28
CA ILE A 44 1.03 -19.15 35.07
C ILE A 44 0.13 -20.04 34.19
N ASP A 45 -0.14 -19.60 32.96
CA ASP A 45 -0.87 -20.41 31.98
C ASP A 45 0.12 -21.22 31.12
N SER A 46 0.48 -22.41 31.60
CA SER A 46 1.41 -23.31 30.90
C SER A 46 0.90 -23.74 29.52
N THR A 47 -0.42 -23.72 29.29
CA THR A 47 -1.03 -24.14 28.03
C THR A 47 -1.02 -23.06 26.95
N HIS A 48 -0.86 -21.79 27.34
CA HIS A 48 -0.66 -20.67 26.41
C HIS A 48 0.79 -20.57 25.92
N HIS A 49 1.76 -21.01 26.72
CA HIS A 49 3.19 -20.89 26.42
C HIS A 49 3.73 -22.10 25.64
N LYS A 50 4.51 -21.83 24.59
CA LYS A 50 5.23 -22.87 23.83
C LYS A 50 6.72 -22.90 24.08
N ASN A 51 7.32 -21.72 24.22
CA ASN A 51 8.76 -21.54 24.38
C ASN A 51 9.05 -20.21 25.08
N VAL A 52 10.26 -20.03 25.59
CA VAL A 52 10.72 -18.71 26.06
C VAL A 52 10.98 -17.81 24.85
N SER A 53 10.44 -16.61 24.89
CA SER A 53 10.65 -15.57 23.90
C SER A 53 11.87 -14.72 24.26
N ILE A 54 12.74 -14.40 23.30
CA ILE A 54 13.85 -13.44 23.53
C ILE A 54 13.34 -12.06 23.98
N PHE A 55 12.12 -11.69 23.60
CA PHE A 55 11.48 -10.45 24.02
C PHE A 55 11.23 -10.38 25.53
N GLU A 56 11.18 -11.50 26.24
CA GLU A 56 11.09 -11.52 27.70
C GLU A 56 12.35 -10.93 28.35
N GLN A 57 13.49 -10.89 27.64
CA GLN A 57 14.74 -10.34 28.16
C GLN A 57 14.87 -8.83 27.92
N LEU A 58 14.00 -8.24 27.10
CA LEU A 58 14.08 -6.83 26.78
C LEU A 58 13.57 -5.98 27.95
N PRO A 59 14.36 -4.99 28.43
CA PRO A 59 13.89 -4.07 29.45
C PRO A 59 12.73 -3.24 28.91
N ASN A 60 11.72 -2.99 29.76
CA ASN A 60 10.52 -2.20 29.42
C ASN A 60 9.67 -2.75 28.25
N PHE A 61 9.85 -4.00 27.86
CA PHE A 61 8.98 -4.66 26.89
C PHE A 61 7.86 -5.42 27.61
N ASN A 62 6.63 -4.97 27.43
CA ASN A 62 5.45 -5.62 28.00
C ASN A 62 4.95 -6.71 27.05
N MET A 63 4.98 -7.96 27.50
CA MET A 63 4.66 -9.13 26.68
C MET A 63 3.21 -9.18 26.17
N ILE A 64 2.30 -8.42 26.80
CA ILE A 64 0.90 -8.33 26.42
C ILE A 64 0.61 -7.06 25.59
N ASN A 65 1.16 -5.92 26.02
CA ASN A 65 0.77 -4.61 25.50
C ASN A 65 1.74 -4.03 24.45
N SER A 66 3.00 -4.46 24.42
CA SER A 66 3.99 -3.93 23.47
C SER A 66 3.84 -4.47 22.06
N VAL A 67 3.05 -5.54 21.87
CA VAL A 67 2.68 -6.08 20.56
C VAL A 67 1.21 -5.79 20.30
N PRO A 68 0.88 -4.75 19.51
CA PRO A 68 -0.51 -4.46 19.17
C PRO A 68 -1.05 -5.47 18.16
N LEU A 69 -2.37 -5.66 18.17
CA LEU A 69 -3.07 -6.44 17.18
C LEU A 69 -3.14 -5.66 15.86
N ASP A 70 -2.53 -6.21 14.81
CA ASP A 70 -2.43 -5.50 13.54
C ASP A 70 -3.78 -5.34 12.83
N TYR A 71 -4.07 -4.11 12.40
CA TYR A 71 -5.26 -3.71 11.65
C TYR A 71 -5.40 -4.46 10.31
N LEU A 72 -4.30 -4.62 9.55
CA LEU A 72 -4.33 -5.25 8.23
C LEU A 72 -4.74 -6.73 8.34
N HIS A 73 -4.11 -7.49 9.22
CA HIS A 73 -4.34 -8.93 9.34
C HIS A 73 -5.58 -9.28 10.16
N THR A 74 -5.84 -8.55 11.25
CA THR A 74 -6.95 -8.86 12.16
C THR A 74 -8.28 -8.42 11.55
N ILE A 75 -8.38 -7.16 11.13
CA ILE A 75 -9.65 -6.56 10.71
C ILE A 75 -9.89 -6.76 9.21
N LEU A 76 -8.94 -6.37 8.36
CA LEU A 76 -9.16 -6.38 6.91
C LEU A 76 -9.09 -7.79 6.32
N LEU A 77 -7.91 -8.43 6.40
CA LEU A 77 -7.70 -9.78 5.87
C LEU A 77 -8.37 -10.86 6.73
N GLY A 78 -8.71 -10.53 7.98
CA GLY A 78 -9.40 -11.42 8.91
C GLY A 78 -10.92 -11.26 8.84
N VAL A 79 -11.45 -10.27 9.55
CA VAL A 79 -12.90 -10.10 9.74
C VAL A 79 -13.62 -9.69 8.45
N MET A 80 -13.18 -8.62 7.79
CA MET A 80 -13.83 -8.09 6.58
C MET A 80 -13.81 -9.12 5.45
N ARG A 81 -12.65 -9.74 5.21
CA ARG A 81 -12.54 -10.85 4.23
C ARG A 81 -13.49 -11.99 4.58
N LYS A 82 -13.56 -12.42 5.84
CA LYS A 82 -14.48 -13.48 6.26
C LYS A 82 -15.94 -13.13 5.99
N MET A 83 -16.37 -11.92 6.31
CA MET A 83 -17.74 -11.48 6.03
C MET A 83 -18.06 -11.55 4.53
N LEU A 84 -17.14 -11.06 3.69
CA LEU A 84 -17.28 -11.14 2.23
C LEU A 84 -17.34 -12.58 1.71
N ASP A 85 -16.50 -13.47 2.25
CA ASP A 85 -16.48 -14.88 1.85
C ASP A 85 -17.80 -15.58 2.26
N LEU A 86 -18.33 -15.30 3.47
CA LEU A 86 -19.63 -15.81 3.92
C LEU A 86 -20.79 -15.30 3.06
N TRP A 87 -20.74 -14.03 2.66
CA TRP A 87 -21.80 -13.44 1.85
C TRP A 87 -21.76 -13.87 0.39
N PHE A 88 -20.58 -14.07 -0.20
CA PHE A 88 -20.42 -14.08 -1.65
C PHE A 88 -19.44 -15.13 -2.22
N ASP A 89 -18.85 -16.00 -1.40
CA ASP A 89 -18.01 -17.11 -1.89
C ASP A 89 -18.73 -18.48 -1.80
N THR A 90 -18.03 -19.56 -1.43
CA THR A 90 -18.58 -20.91 -1.47
C THR A 90 -19.62 -21.13 -0.36
N LYS A 91 -20.79 -21.67 -0.70
CA LYS A 91 -21.97 -21.73 0.18
C LYS A 91 -22.38 -20.35 0.69
N SER A 92 -22.42 -19.38 -0.22
CA SER A 92 -22.77 -17.99 0.07
C SER A 92 -24.17 -17.84 0.66
N LEU A 93 -24.30 -16.90 1.60
CA LEU A 93 -25.59 -16.46 2.13
C LEU A 93 -26.44 -15.73 1.08
N TYR A 94 -25.80 -15.10 0.09
CA TYR A 94 -26.47 -14.38 -0.98
C TYR A 94 -26.25 -15.06 -2.33
N PRO A 95 -27.25 -15.04 -3.23
CA PRO A 95 -27.13 -15.66 -4.53
C PRO A 95 -26.17 -14.87 -5.45
N PRO A 96 -25.59 -15.52 -6.48
CA PRO A 96 -24.70 -14.86 -7.43
C PRO A 96 -25.30 -13.62 -8.12
N SER A 97 -26.62 -13.55 -8.27
CA SER A 97 -27.32 -12.39 -8.84
C SER A 97 -27.19 -11.13 -7.98
N ILE A 98 -27.26 -11.27 -6.65
CA ILE A 98 -27.04 -10.17 -5.71
C ILE A 98 -25.57 -9.73 -5.75
N LYS A 99 -24.64 -10.69 -5.75
CA LYS A 99 -23.20 -10.41 -5.91
C LYS A 99 -22.91 -9.60 -7.19
N ALA A 100 -23.54 -9.97 -8.31
CA ALA A 100 -23.38 -9.27 -9.59
C ALA A 100 -23.92 -7.83 -9.54
N LYS A 101 -25.09 -7.60 -8.91
CA LYS A 101 -25.65 -6.26 -8.72
C LYS A 101 -24.73 -5.38 -7.85
N ILE A 102 -24.18 -5.94 -6.78
CA ILE A 102 -23.23 -5.22 -5.92
C ILE A 102 -21.93 -4.93 -6.70
N SER A 103 -21.41 -5.87 -7.49
CA SER A 103 -20.27 -5.63 -8.40
C SER A 103 -20.53 -4.44 -9.32
N GLN A 104 -21.70 -4.37 -9.97
CA GLN A 104 -22.06 -3.25 -10.83
C GLN A 104 -22.11 -1.93 -10.05
N LYS A 105 -22.67 -1.94 -8.83
CA LYS A 105 -22.70 -0.77 -7.95
C LYS A 105 -21.30 -0.33 -7.54
N ILE A 106 -20.40 -1.26 -7.22
CA ILE A 106 -18.97 -0.97 -6.93
C ILE A 106 -18.30 -0.34 -8.16
N SER A 107 -18.50 -0.91 -9.35
CA SER A 107 -17.92 -0.36 -10.59
C SER A 107 -18.41 1.06 -10.88
N LEU A 108 -19.67 1.37 -10.57
CA LEU A 108 -20.20 2.73 -10.67
C LEU A 108 -19.54 3.65 -9.64
N LEU A 109 -19.51 3.26 -8.37
CA LEU A 109 -18.98 4.08 -7.27
C LEU A 109 -17.47 4.32 -7.41
N SER A 110 -16.71 3.34 -7.91
CA SER A 110 -15.26 3.47 -8.10
C SER A 110 -14.86 4.43 -9.23
N THR A 111 -15.82 4.89 -10.06
CA THR A 111 -15.56 5.99 -11.01
C THR A 111 -15.39 7.34 -10.31
N TYR A 112 -15.89 7.47 -9.08
CA TYR A 112 -15.79 8.69 -8.27
C TYR A 112 -14.64 8.62 -7.24
N GLU A 113 -13.80 7.58 -7.28
CA GLU A 113 -12.66 7.47 -6.37
C GLU A 113 -11.59 8.53 -6.69
N PRO A 114 -11.13 9.30 -5.67
CA PRO A 114 -10.03 10.25 -5.80
C PRO A 114 -8.72 9.58 -6.25
N LYS A 115 -7.81 10.37 -6.84
CA LYS A 115 -6.51 9.87 -7.35
C LYS A 115 -5.57 9.38 -6.25
N GLU A 116 -5.82 9.80 -5.01
CA GLU A 116 -5.10 9.43 -3.80
C GLU A 116 -5.25 7.95 -3.47
N PHE A 117 -6.33 7.30 -3.95
CA PHE A 117 -6.47 5.85 -3.87
C PHE A 117 -5.56 5.20 -4.92
N GLN A 118 -4.52 4.49 -4.46
CA GLN A 118 -3.54 3.81 -5.32
C GLN A 118 -4.15 2.84 -6.35
N ARG A 119 -5.36 2.32 -6.11
CA ARG A 119 -6.01 1.34 -6.98
C ARG A 119 -7.52 1.47 -6.89
N ARG A 120 -8.17 1.51 -8.05
CA ARG A 120 -9.62 1.42 -8.15
C ARG A 120 -10.14 0.12 -7.56
N LEU A 121 -11.19 0.20 -6.74
CA LEU A 121 -11.82 -1.00 -6.19
C LEU A 121 -12.40 -1.87 -7.32
N ARG A 122 -11.89 -3.09 -7.43
CA ARG A 122 -12.42 -4.09 -8.38
C ARG A 122 -13.78 -4.59 -7.89
N GLY A 123 -14.63 -5.10 -8.77
CA GLY A 123 -15.90 -5.70 -8.36
C GLY A 123 -15.71 -7.02 -7.59
N LEU A 124 -16.81 -7.53 -7.03
CA LEU A 124 -16.83 -8.77 -6.23
C LEU A 124 -16.50 -10.03 -7.04
N GLU A 125 -16.54 -9.99 -8.38
CA GLU A 125 -16.06 -11.06 -9.25
C GLU A 125 -14.56 -11.31 -9.08
N LYS A 126 -13.78 -10.27 -8.71
CA LYS A 126 -12.35 -10.36 -8.39
C LYS A 126 -12.07 -10.29 -6.89
N MET A 127 -13.09 -10.50 -6.04
CA MET A 127 -12.99 -10.38 -4.58
C MET A 127 -11.85 -11.21 -3.97
N LYS A 128 -11.56 -12.41 -4.50
CA LYS A 128 -10.45 -13.25 -4.03
C LYS A 128 -9.06 -12.64 -4.24
N LEU A 129 -8.96 -11.70 -5.18
CA LEU A 129 -7.71 -10.99 -5.50
C LEU A 129 -7.58 -9.68 -4.72
N TRP A 130 -8.61 -9.26 -3.98
CA TRP A 130 -8.57 -8.02 -3.20
C TRP A 130 -7.52 -8.12 -2.09
N LYS A 131 -6.61 -7.13 -2.07
CA LYS A 131 -5.61 -6.97 -1.01
C LYS A 131 -6.13 -6.06 0.10
N GLY A 132 -5.31 -5.82 1.12
CA GLY A 132 -5.64 -4.95 2.26
C GLY A 132 -6.23 -3.60 1.86
N ASN A 133 -5.63 -2.89 0.90
CA ASN A 133 -6.14 -1.57 0.47
C ASN A 133 -7.57 -1.62 -0.08
N GLU A 134 -7.91 -2.65 -0.87
CA GLU A 134 -9.26 -2.78 -1.42
C GLU A 134 -10.29 -3.16 -0.36
N LEU A 135 -9.90 -4.04 0.58
CA LEU A 135 -10.74 -4.37 1.73
C LEU A 135 -10.97 -3.14 2.61
N ARG A 136 -9.95 -2.30 2.80
CA ARG A 136 -10.07 -1.02 3.51
C ARG A 136 -11.00 -0.06 2.78
N THR A 137 -10.82 0.14 1.48
CA THR A 137 -11.69 1.01 0.67
C THR A 137 -13.14 0.55 0.73
N PHE A 138 -13.37 -0.77 0.65
CA PHE A 138 -14.69 -1.35 0.80
C PHE A 138 -15.26 -1.11 2.21
N LEU A 139 -14.50 -1.42 3.27
CA LEU A 139 -14.98 -1.27 4.64
C LEU A 139 -15.30 0.19 5.00
N LEU A 140 -14.44 1.13 4.63
CA LEU A 140 -14.54 2.52 5.08
C LEU A 140 -15.39 3.42 4.18
N PHE A 141 -15.54 3.11 2.89
CA PHE A 141 -16.15 4.05 1.95
C PHE A 141 -17.23 3.41 1.07
N ILE A 142 -16.86 2.40 0.28
CA ILE A 142 -17.75 1.89 -0.78
C ILE A 142 -18.81 0.94 -0.23
N GLY A 143 -18.46 0.12 0.76
CA GLY A 143 -19.31 -0.95 1.33
C GLY A 143 -20.66 -0.47 1.84
N PRO A 144 -20.75 0.60 2.67
CA PRO A 144 -22.03 1.11 3.15
C PRO A 144 -23.01 1.47 2.03
N SER A 145 -22.51 2.05 0.93
CA SER A 145 -23.36 2.39 -0.22
C SER A 145 -23.57 1.21 -1.18
N ALA A 146 -22.61 0.30 -1.31
CA ALA A 146 -22.66 -0.80 -2.25
C ALA A 146 -23.51 -1.98 -1.75
N LEU A 147 -23.59 -2.16 -0.42
CA LEU A 147 -24.37 -3.23 0.20
C LEU A 147 -25.84 -2.83 0.45
N LYS A 148 -26.10 -1.54 0.64
CA LYS A 148 -27.44 -1.01 0.91
C LYS A 148 -28.43 -1.48 -0.16
N ASP A 149 -29.59 -1.96 0.29
CA ASP A 149 -30.69 -2.49 -0.53
C ASP A 149 -30.44 -3.83 -1.24
N TYR A 150 -29.24 -4.42 -1.11
CA TYR A 150 -28.89 -5.70 -1.75
C TYR A 150 -28.74 -6.87 -0.78
N ILE A 151 -28.30 -6.61 0.45
CA ILE A 151 -28.24 -7.59 1.54
C ILE A 151 -29.40 -7.37 2.53
N SER A 152 -29.65 -8.34 3.41
CA SER A 152 -30.70 -8.19 4.43
C SER A 152 -30.41 -7.01 5.36
N ASN A 153 -31.45 -6.37 5.89
CA ASN A 153 -31.28 -5.21 6.76
C ASN A 153 -30.47 -5.57 8.01
N GLU A 154 -30.67 -6.76 8.57
CA GLU A 154 -29.96 -7.26 9.75
C GLU A 154 -28.45 -7.37 9.47
N HIS A 155 -28.07 -8.00 8.36
CA HIS A 155 -26.67 -8.10 7.96
C HIS A 155 -26.05 -6.73 7.63
N PHE A 156 -26.85 -5.81 7.07
CA PHE A 156 -26.40 -4.45 6.79
C PHE A 156 -26.15 -3.66 8.08
N GLN A 157 -27.08 -3.68 9.03
CA GLN A 157 -26.89 -3.03 10.34
C GLN A 157 -25.68 -3.63 11.08
N HIS A 158 -25.53 -4.95 11.04
CA HIS A 158 -24.38 -5.62 11.62
C HIS A 158 -23.06 -5.19 10.97
N PHE A 159 -23.02 -5.04 9.64
CA PHE A 159 -21.88 -4.46 8.92
C PHE A 159 -21.61 -3.01 9.34
N LEU A 160 -22.65 -2.21 9.55
CA LEU A 160 -22.49 -0.81 9.97
C LEU A 160 -21.84 -0.68 11.34
N LEU A 161 -22.05 -1.62 12.27
CA LEU A 161 -21.33 -1.65 13.56
C LEU A 161 -19.81 -1.66 13.33
N LEU A 162 -19.34 -2.58 12.48
CA LEU A 162 -17.92 -2.68 12.13
C LEU A 162 -17.45 -1.44 11.35
N HIS A 163 -18.18 -1.02 10.33
CA HIS A 163 -17.83 0.15 9.51
C HIS A 163 -17.65 1.40 10.37
N ILE A 164 -18.61 1.72 11.24
CA ILE A 164 -18.57 2.93 12.07
C ILE A 164 -17.43 2.82 13.09
N ALA A 165 -17.32 1.69 13.79
CA ALA A 165 -16.27 1.50 14.78
C ALA A 165 -14.87 1.66 14.18
N ILE A 166 -14.60 1.02 13.04
CA ILE A 166 -13.29 1.12 12.39
C ILE A 166 -13.06 2.51 11.79
N THR A 167 -14.11 3.18 11.29
CA THR A 167 -13.99 4.58 10.83
C THR A 167 -13.54 5.50 11.96
N ILE A 168 -14.09 5.34 13.17
CA ILE A 168 -13.65 6.09 14.36
C ILE A 168 -12.19 5.77 14.70
N LEU A 169 -11.81 4.50 14.72
CA LEU A 169 -10.50 4.05 15.21
C LEU A 169 -9.34 4.34 14.23
N VAL A 170 -9.64 4.51 12.95
CA VAL A 170 -8.67 4.91 11.92
C VAL A 170 -8.38 6.41 11.96
N ASP A 171 -9.36 7.25 12.31
CA ASP A 171 -9.20 8.70 12.32
C ASP A 171 -8.45 9.18 13.56
N GLU A 172 -7.31 9.85 13.39
CA GLU A 172 -6.46 10.33 14.49
C GLU A 172 -7.17 11.29 15.46
N SER A 173 -8.15 12.05 14.98
CA SER A 173 -8.91 13.01 15.79
C SER A 173 -10.05 12.36 16.56
N LEU A 174 -10.57 11.23 16.06
CA LEU A 174 -11.73 10.54 16.63
C LEU A 174 -11.34 9.34 17.49
N CYS A 175 -10.23 8.66 17.18
CA CYS A 175 -9.92 7.33 17.71
C CYS A 175 -9.76 7.28 19.23
N ILE A 176 -9.29 8.37 19.84
CA ILE A 176 -9.21 8.54 21.30
C ILE A 176 -10.52 9.12 21.84
N LYS A 177 -11.03 10.18 21.21
CA LYS A 177 -12.22 10.93 21.67
C LYS A 177 -13.49 10.06 21.75
N PHE A 178 -13.69 9.20 20.76
CA PHE A 178 -14.86 8.35 20.62
C PHE A 178 -14.51 6.86 20.78
N ASN A 179 -13.39 6.56 21.42
CA ASN A 179 -12.91 5.19 21.63
C ASN A 179 -13.95 4.31 22.32
N ALA A 180 -14.63 4.83 23.36
CA ALA A 180 -15.67 4.12 24.09
C ALA A 180 -16.85 3.73 23.18
N ILE A 181 -17.30 4.64 22.31
CA ILE A 181 -18.37 4.36 21.34
C ILE A 181 -17.93 3.26 20.38
N ALA A 182 -16.71 3.34 19.85
CA ALA A 182 -16.17 2.30 18.98
C ALA A 182 -16.08 0.94 19.69
N LYS A 183 -15.72 0.95 20.99
CA LYS A 183 -15.65 -0.26 21.82
C LYS A 183 -17.02 -0.91 21.98
N ASP A 184 -18.06 -0.13 22.28
CA ASP A 184 -19.44 -0.62 22.40
C ASP A 184 -19.96 -1.19 21.07
N LEU A 185 -19.66 -0.53 19.95
CA LEU A 185 -20.01 -1.00 18.61
C LEU A 185 -19.31 -2.32 18.26
N LEU A 186 -18.02 -2.45 18.56
CA LEU A 186 -17.29 -3.71 18.33
C LEU A 186 -17.78 -4.83 19.26
N TYR A 187 -18.07 -4.53 20.53
CA TYR A 187 -18.63 -5.50 21.45
C TYR A 187 -19.95 -6.07 20.92
N LYS A 188 -20.88 -5.19 20.52
CA LYS A 188 -22.15 -5.59 19.92
C LYS A 188 -21.97 -6.40 18.64
N PHE A 189 -21.04 -6.01 17.78
CA PHE A 189 -20.69 -6.77 16.57
C PHE A 189 -20.22 -8.19 16.91
N ILE A 190 -19.41 -8.36 17.95
CA ILE A 190 -18.86 -9.66 18.34
C ILE A 190 -19.95 -10.56 18.95
N GLU A 191 -20.81 -10.00 19.79
CA GLU A 191 -21.95 -10.73 20.39
C GLU A 191 -22.92 -11.24 19.33
N GLU A 192 -23.28 -10.40 18.36
CA GLU A 192 -24.24 -10.74 17.32
C GLU A 192 -23.64 -11.62 16.20
N PHE A 193 -22.31 -11.70 16.09
CA PHE A 193 -21.63 -12.40 14.98
C PHE A 193 -22.06 -13.87 14.86
N SER A 194 -22.14 -14.58 15.99
CA SER A 194 -22.45 -16.01 16.00
C SER A 194 -23.91 -16.28 15.65
N PHE A 195 -24.81 -15.35 15.98
CA PHE A 195 -26.21 -15.42 15.62
C PHE A 195 -26.39 -15.31 14.10
N TYR A 196 -25.75 -14.33 13.46
CA TYR A 196 -25.90 -14.12 12.01
C TYR A 196 -25.13 -15.13 11.15
N TYR A 197 -23.94 -15.52 11.58
CA TYR A 197 -23.03 -16.31 10.74
C TYR A 197 -22.78 -17.73 11.26
N GLY A 198 -23.36 -18.10 12.41
CA GLY A 198 -23.13 -19.37 13.08
C GLY A 198 -21.82 -19.39 13.87
N GLU A 199 -21.84 -20.06 15.02
CA GLU A 199 -20.71 -20.11 15.96
C GLU A 199 -19.39 -20.57 15.32
N LYS A 200 -19.44 -21.55 14.41
CA LYS A 200 -18.24 -22.06 13.69
C LYS A 200 -17.49 -20.99 12.89
N ASN A 201 -18.14 -19.86 12.63
CA ASN A 201 -17.58 -18.75 11.89
C ASN A 201 -17.03 -17.65 12.80
N HIS A 202 -17.30 -17.68 14.11
CA HIS A 202 -16.69 -16.81 15.12
C HIS A 202 -15.20 -17.17 15.28
N SER A 203 -14.40 -16.70 14.32
CA SER A 203 -12.96 -16.97 14.28
C SER A 203 -12.22 -16.20 15.36
N PHE A 204 -11.01 -16.67 15.65
CA PHE A 204 -9.99 -15.96 16.42
C PHE A 204 -9.95 -14.45 16.15
N ASN A 205 -9.90 -14.03 14.87
CA ASN A 205 -9.85 -12.60 14.52
C ASN A 205 -11.11 -11.79 14.91
N VAL A 206 -12.28 -12.43 15.03
CA VAL A 206 -13.50 -11.75 15.51
C VAL A 206 -13.38 -11.50 17.01
N HIS A 207 -12.94 -12.50 17.79
CA HIS A 207 -12.67 -12.34 19.21
C HIS A 207 -11.62 -11.25 19.49
N LEU A 208 -10.56 -11.19 18.68
CA LEU A 208 -9.51 -10.18 18.82
C LEU A 208 -10.01 -8.72 18.72
N LEU A 209 -11.18 -8.47 18.11
CA LEU A 209 -11.78 -7.14 18.06
C LEU A 209 -12.07 -6.56 19.45
N LEU A 210 -12.28 -7.40 20.47
CA LEU A 210 -12.49 -6.97 21.87
C LEU A 210 -11.34 -6.11 22.40
N HIS A 211 -10.13 -6.31 21.87
CA HIS A 211 -8.90 -5.72 22.40
C HIS A 211 -8.35 -4.56 21.55
N ILE A 212 -8.94 -4.32 20.36
CA ILE A 212 -8.44 -3.31 19.42
C ILE A 212 -8.52 -1.90 20.00
N CYS A 213 -9.63 -1.55 20.65
CA CYS A 213 -9.80 -0.23 21.24
C CYS A 213 -8.73 0.08 22.30
N ASP A 214 -8.33 -0.92 23.08
CA ASP A 214 -7.29 -0.77 24.10
C ASP A 214 -5.91 -0.59 23.45
N ASP A 215 -5.63 -1.26 22.33
CA ASP A 215 -4.39 -1.05 21.57
C ASP A 215 -4.36 0.35 20.92
N VAL A 216 -5.51 0.88 20.48
CA VAL A 216 -5.64 2.26 19.96
C VAL A 216 -5.37 3.31 21.03
N ILE A 217 -5.87 3.11 22.26
CA ILE A 217 -5.57 4.01 23.38
C ILE A 217 -4.04 4.11 23.61
N ARG A 218 -3.32 3.01 23.45
CA ARG A 218 -1.87 2.95 23.68
C ARG A 218 -1.02 3.47 22.51
N ASN A 219 -1.46 3.23 21.28
CA ASN A 219 -0.62 3.41 20.08
C ASN A 219 -1.14 4.49 19.12
N GLY A 220 -2.28 5.12 19.42
CA GLY A 220 -2.96 6.07 18.54
C GLY A 220 -3.84 5.36 17.51
N SER A 221 -4.10 6.01 16.38
CA SER A 221 -4.98 5.47 15.33
C SER A 221 -4.49 4.12 14.80
N LEU A 222 -5.41 3.34 14.22
CA LEU A 222 -5.10 2.02 13.65
C LEU A 222 -3.99 2.08 12.58
N ASP A 223 -3.84 3.21 11.89
CA ASP A 223 -2.82 3.37 10.84
C ASP A 223 -1.40 3.47 11.42
N ASN A 224 -1.24 3.96 12.66
CA ASN A 224 0.06 4.15 13.31
C ASN A 224 0.81 2.84 13.56
N PHE A 225 0.09 1.77 13.86
CA PHE A 225 0.66 0.46 14.16
C PHE A 225 0.25 -0.63 13.15
N SER A 226 -0.21 -0.21 11.97
CA SER A 226 -0.58 -1.14 10.91
C SER A 226 0.63 -1.75 10.16
N ALA A 227 0.47 -2.99 9.72
CA ALA A 227 1.46 -3.73 8.96
C ALA A 227 1.61 -3.25 7.49
N PHE A 228 0.81 -2.29 7.02
CA PHE A 228 0.83 -1.84 5.63
C PHE A 228 2.20 -1.37 5.15
N LYS A 229 2.89 -0.56 5.96
CA LYS A 229 4.23 -0.03 5.65
C LYS A 229 5.25 -1.18 5.60
N PHE A 230 5.15 -2.12 6.54
CA PHE A 230 6.03 -3.27 6.66
C PHE A 230 5.85 -4.25 5.49
N GLU A 231 4.62 -4.60 5.11
CA GLU A 231 4.32 -5.47 3.96
C GLU A 231 4.80 -4.84 2.65
N SER A 232 4.63 -3.52 2.49
CA SER A 232 5.10 -2.79 1.31
C SER A 232 6.63 -2.82 1.21
N TYR A 233 7.32 -2.60 2.33
CA TYR A 233 8.78 -2.67 2.37
C TYR A 233 9.31 -4.10 2.20
N LEU A 234 8.65 -5.09 2.80
CA LEU A 234 8.98 -6.50 2.62
C LEU A 234 8.83 -6.93 1.16
N GLY A 235 7.84 -6.38 0.45
CA GLY A 235 7.71 -6.55 -1.01
C GLY A 235 8.94 -6.05 -1.78
N LYS A 236 9.53 -4.92 -1.37
CA LYS A 236 10.79 -4.42 -1.95
C LYS A 236 11.95 -5.36 -1.66
N ILE A 237 12.11 -5.80 -0.40
CA ILE A 237 13.17 -6.76 -0.03
C ILE A 237 13.04 -8.06 -0.85
N LYS A 238 11.82 -8.60 -0.97
CA LYS A 238 11.55 -9.80 -1.77
C LYS A 238 11.95 -9.62 -3.23
N SER A 239 11.83 -8.42 -3.79
CA SER A 239 12.22 -8.14 -5.18
C SER A 239 13.73 -8.21 -5.43
N PHE A 240 14.55 -8.14 -4.37
CA PHE A 240 16.00 -8.31 -4.44
C PHE A 240 16.40 -9.78 -4.63
N VAL A 241 15.55 -10.70 -4.21
CA VAL A 241 15.76 -12.14 -4.38
C VAL A 241 15.28 -12.54 -5.78
N LYS A 242 16.21 -12.87 -6.68
CA LYS A 242 15.95 -13.32 -8.05
C LYS A 242 15.95 -14.83 -8.20
N SER A 243 16.59 -15.53 -7.29
CA SER A 243 16.68 -16.99 -7.29
C SER A 243 16.65 -17.55 -5.87
N PRO A 244 16.30 -18.85 -5.68
CA PRO A 244 16.34 -19.48 -4.37
C PRO A 244 17.78 -19.72 -3.85
N HIS A 245 18.80 -19.55 -4.70
CA HIS A 245 20.20 -19.75 -4.32
C HIS A 245 20.72 -18.55 -3.53
N GLN A 246 21.20 -18.75 -2.29
CA GLN A 246 21.83 -17.68 -1.49
C GLN A 246 20.98 -16.39 -1.37
N PRO A 247 19.74 -16.48 -0.85
CA PRO A 247 18.82 -15.34 -0.82
C PRO A 247 19.28 -14.21 0.11
N VAL A 248 20.01 -14.54 1.19
CA VAL A 248 20.50 -13.54 2.14
C VAL A 248 21.63 -12.72 1.53
N GLU A 249 22.54 -13.38 0.81
CA GLU A 249 23.65 -12.78 0.10
C GLU A 249 23.15 -11.90 -1.05
N GLN A 250 22.12 -12.34 -1.79
CA GLN A 250 21.46 -11.50 -2.80
C GLN A 250 20.89 -10.22 -2.19
N ILE A 251 20.20 -10.31 -1.05
CA ILE A 251 19.67 -9.14 -0.34
C ILE A 251 20.82 -8.24 0.13
N HIS A 252 21.84 -8.81 0.76
CA HIS A 252 23.00 -8.07 1.25
C HIS A 252 23.69 -7.28 0.13
N ASN A 253 24.06 -7.97 -0.95
CA ASN A 253 24.75 -7.36 -2.09
C ASN A 253 23.92 -6.23 -2.71
N ARG A 254 22.60 -6.43 -2.84
CA ARG A 254 21.70 -5.41 -3.37
C ARG A 254 21.55 -4.20 -2.45
N ILE A 255 21.54 -4.41 -1.13
CA ILE A 255 21.53 -3.31 -0.15
C ILE A 255 22.83 -2.52 -0.25
N ILE A 256 23.99 -3.20 -0.30
CA ILE A 256 25.29 -2.54 -0.45
C ILE A 256 25.35 -1.73 -1.74
N GLU A 257 24.89 -2.29 -2.87
CA GLU A 257 24.80 -1.59 -4.15
C GLU A 257 23.97 -0.30 -4.05
N LEU A 258 22.78 -0.36 -3.45
CA LEU A 258 21.90 0.81 -3.27
C LEU A 258 22.52 1.88 -2.36
N LEU A 259 23.21 1.47 -1.29
CA LEU A 259 23.91 2.39 -0.39
C LEU A 259 25.07 3.08 -1.10
N SER A 260 25.86 2.34 -1.87
CA SER A 260 26.95 2.89 -2.68
C SER A 260 26.45 3.92 -3.70
N ILE A 261 25.32 3.65 -4.37
CA ILE A 261 24.71 4.61 -5.31
C ILE A 261 24.25 5.88 -4.57
N SER A 262 23.66 5.74 -3.37
CA SER A 262 23.20 6.90 -2.60
C SER A 262 24.34 7.78 -2.04
N GLN A 263 25.55 7.22 -1.93
CA GLN A 263 26.76 7.92 -1.47
C GLN A 263 27.55 8.58 -2.60
N LEU A 264 27.18 8.33 -3.86
CA LEU A 264 27.60 9.17 -4.96
C LEU A 264 26.88 10.52 -4.81
N SER A 265 27.45 11.41 -3.99
CA SER A 265 27.19 12.83 -4.17
C SER A 265 27.51 13.14 -5.63
N ILE A 266 26.61 13.88 -6.29
CA ILE A 266 26.97 14.62 -7.50
C ILE A 266 27.97 15.66 -7.03
N ASN A 267 29.21 15.25 -6.80
CA ASN A 267 30.32 16.18 -6.80
C ASN A 267 30.27 16.79 -8.20
N GLU A 268 30.30 18.12 -8.29
CA GLU A 268 30.65 18.85 -9.50
C GLU A 268 32.06 18.41 -9.94
N CYS A 269 32.16 17.19 -10.48
CA CYS A 269 33.34 16.72 -11.17
C CYS A 269 33.29 17.44 -12.51
N ALA A 270 34.34 18.22 -12.80
CA ALA A 270 34.61 18.67 -14.16
C ALA A 270 34.39 17.48 -15.11
N LEU A 271 33.39 17.61 -16.00
CA LEU A 271 32.97 16.53 -16.88
C LEU A 271 34.11 16.20 -17.84
N ASN A 272 34.90 15.17 -17.53
CA ASN A 272 35.83 14.60 -18.48
C ASN A 272 35.04 13.68 -19.41
N TYR A 273 34.75 14.17 -20.61
CA TYR A 273 34.02 13.43 -21.61
C TYR A 273 34.85 13.16 -22.86
N SER A 274 34.60 12.01 -23.49
CA SER A 274 35.10 11.65 -24.81
C SER A 274 33.93 11.27 -25.70
N LEU A 275 33.76 12.00 -26.80
CA LEU A 275 32.78 11.67 -27.83
C LEU A 275 33.36 10.67 -28.80
N LYS A 276 32.58 9.65 -29.12
CA LYS A 276 32.97 8.56 -30.03
C LYS A 276 31.86 8.32 -31.04
N ASN A 277 32.24 7.75 -32.18
CA ASN A 277 31.32 7.46 -33.29
C ASN A 277 30.63 8.72 -33.85
N PRO A 278 31.39 9.61 -34.53
CA PRO A 278 30.81 10.78 -35.16
C PRO A 278 29.78 10.39 -36.22
N LEU A 279 28.67 11.13 -36.24
CA LEU A 279 27.55 11.00 -37.15
C LEU A 279 27.44 12.29 -38.00
N GLU A 280 26.60 12.27 -39.03
CA GLU A 280 26.32 13.45 -39.86
C GLU A 280 25.82 14.63 -39.02
N ASN A 281 26.00 15.87 -39.50
CA ASN A 281 25.52 17.11 -38.86
C ASN A 281 26.06 17.37 -37.44
N GLY A 282 27.28 16.93 -37.13
CA GLY A 282 27.95 17.22 -35.86
C GLY A 282 27.40 16.42 -34.67
N PHE A 283 26.73 15.30 -34.95
CA PHE A 283 26.23 14.39 -33.92
C PHE A 283 27.25 13.31 -33.58
N TYR A 284 27.04 12.64 -32.45
CA TYR A 284 27.81 11.49 -32.01
C TYR A 284 26.86 10.40 -31.51
N GLY A 285 27.21 9.13 -31.76
CA GLY A 285 26.42 7.98 -31.30
C GLY A 285 26.78 7.51 -29.90
N LYS A 286 27.98 7.88 -29.39
CA LYS A 286 28.49 7.41 -28.10
C LYS A 286 29.18 8.53 -27.34
N ILE A 287 29.03 8.52 -26.03
CA ILE A 287 29.78 9.38 -25.11
C ILE A 287 30.32 8.55 -23.94
N LEU A 288 31.57 8.80 -23.59
CA LEU A 288 32.19 8.26 -22.37
C LEU A 288 32.35 9.40 -21.38
N ILE A 289 31.68 9.33 -20.23
CA ILE A 289 31.74 10.33 -19.16
C ILE A 289 32.25 9.65 -17.90
N ASN A 290 33.43 10.05 -17.38
CA ASN A 290 34.00 9.50 -16.14
C ASN A 290 33.88 7.95 -16.06
N ASP A 291 34.28 7.26 -17.13
CA ASP A 291 34.22 5.80 -17.32
C ASP A 291 32.84 5.15 -17.54
N VAL A 292 31.77 5.94 -17.57
CA VAL A 292 30.42 5.48 -17.96
C VAL A 292 30.21 5.69 -19.45
N LEU A 293 29.99 4.61 -20.19
CA LEU A 293 29.65 4.66 -21.61
C LEU A 293 28.13 4.78 -21.77
N ILE A 294 27.69 5.81 -22.49
CA ILE A 294 26.33 5.90 -23.00
C ILE A 294 26.39 5.71 -24.51
N ASP A 295 25.66 4.72 -25.00
CA ASP A 295 25.59 4.34 -26.40
C ASP A 295 24.15 4.42 -26.87
N GLY A 296 23.84 5.42 -27.70
CA GLY A 296 22.48 5.64 -28.18
C GLY A 296 21.94 4.56 -29.12
N SER A 297 22.81 3.65 -29.57
CA SER A 297 22.42 2.44 -30.31
C SER A 297 22.16 1.22 -29.40
N SER A 298 22.56 1.27 -28.13
CA SER A 298 22.38 0.18 -27.17
C SER A 298 20.92 0.13 -26.67
N THR A 299 20.44 -1.08 -26.37
CA THR A 299 19.14 -1.27 -25.71
C THR A 299 19.22 -1.16 -24.20
N CYS A 300 20.43 -1.22 -23.62
CA CYS A 300 20.66 -1.17 -22.18
C CYS A 300 21.39 0.12 -21.76
N ASP A 301 22.36 0.56 -22.55
CA ASP A 301 23.29 1.65 -22.20
C ASP A 301 22.87 3.00 -22.81
N SER A 302 21.58 3.13 -23.16
CA SER A 302 21.00 4.33 -23.76
C SER A 302 20.09 5.09 -22.79
N PHE A 303 20.01 4.72 -21.50
CA PHE A 303 19.08 5.34 -20.58
C PHE A 303 19.76 6.21 -19.52
N VAL A 304 19.14 7.34 -19.18
CA VAL A 304 19.52 8.22 -18.08
C VAL A 304 18.32 8.54 -17.21
N GLN A 305 18.54 8.86 -15.94
CA GLN A 305 17.50 9.29 -15.02
C GLN A 305 17.70 10.77 -14.68
N LEU A 306 16.62 11.56 -14.78
CA LEU A 306 16.60 12.96 -14.35
C LEU A 306 16.45 13.09 -12.82
N ASN A 307 16.79 14.25 -12.28
CA ASN A 307 16.65 14.56 -10.85
C ASN A 307 15.20 14.46 -10.33
N ASN A 308 14.20 14.60 -11.21
CA ASN A 308 12.79 14.41 -10.90
C ASN A 308 12.36 12.92 -10.88
N GLY A 309 13.29 12.00 -11.17
CA GLY A 309 13.09 10.55 -11.17
C GLY A 309 12.64 9.95 -12.51
N GLU A 310 12.41 10.76 -13.55
CA GLU A 310 12.00 10.30 -14.88
C GLU A 310 13.17 9.62 -15.63
N LEU A 311 12.87 8.51 -16.32
CA LEU A 311 13.84 7.78 -17.15
C LEU A 311 13.70 8.20 -18.61
N LEU A 312 14.82 8.52 -19.24
CA LEU A 312 14.91 8.98 -20.62
C LEU A 312 15.86 8.08 -21.42
N LYS A 313 15.48 7.75 -22.65
CA LYS A 313 16.35 7.08 -23.62
C LYS A 313 17.04 8.11 -24.52
N ILE A 314 18.36 8.11 -24.54
CA ILE A 314 19.21 8.93 -25.39
C ILE A 314 19.54 8.16 -26.67
N LEU A 315 19.37 8.82 -27.83
CA LEU A 315 19.74 8.25 -29.14
C LEU A 315 21.03 8.84 -29.71
N ARG A 316 21.26 10.15 -29.55
CA ARG A 316 22.42 10.87 -30.12
C ARG A 316 22.83 12.08 -29.27
N PHE A 317 24.09 12.49 -29.42
CA PHE A 317 24.71 13.62 -28.73
C PHE A 317 25.16 14.69 -29.72
N ARG A 318 25.15 15.97 -29.33
CA ARG A 318 25.76 17.08 -30.06
C ARG A 318 26.45 18.03 -29.06
N LEU A 319 27.56 18.63 -29.47
CA LEU A 319 28.21 19.71 -28.74
C LEU A 319 27.69 21.07 -29.23
N LEU A 320 27.33 21.95 -28.30
CA LEU A 320 27.06 23.36 -28.57
C LEU A 320 27.86 24.19 -27.56
N GLU A 321 28.71 25.11 -28.03
CA GLU A 321 29.47 26.02 -27.16
C GLU A 321 30.25 25.34 -26.00
N ASN A 322 30.85 24.18 -26.27
CA ASN A 322 31.55 23.31 -25.31
C ASN A 322 30.68 22.55 -24.29
N GLU A 323 29.35 22.66 -24.39
CA GLU A 323 28.40 21.92 -23.58
C GLU A 323 27.77 20.76 -24.36
N ILE A 324 27.56 19.62 -23.68
CA ILE A 324 26.97 18.44 -24.30
C ILE A 324 25.45 18.56 -24.24
N ILE A 325 24.83 18.58 -25.42
CA ILE A 325 23.38 18.56 -25.57
C ILE A 325 22.99 17.19 -26.16
N ALA A 326 22.13 16.46 -25.45
CA ALA A 326 21.47 15.28 -26.02
C ALA A 326 20.35 15.75 -26.96
N ILE A 327 20.45 15.40 -28.25
CA ILE A 327 19.51 15.86 -29.26
C ILE A 327 19.11 14.63 -30.07
N GLU A 328 18.01 14.00 -29.66
CA GLU A 328 17.04 13.21 -30.45
C GLU A 328 16.40 12.16 -29.54
N MET A 329 15.10 12.34 -29.28
CA MET A 329 14.21 11.48 -28.50
C MET A 329 12.84 11.47 -29.19
N ASP A 330 12.09 10.36 -29.07
CA ASP A 330 10.87 10.13 -29.84
C ASP A 330 9.73 11.15 -29.61
N ASP A 331 9.69 11.94 -28.53
CA ASP A 331 8.59 12.90 -28.32
C ASP A 331 8.87 14.18 -27.47
N PHE A 332 10.08 14.40 -26.93
CA PHE A 332 10.38 15.60 -26.12
C PHE A 332 11.84 16.06 -26.21
N LEU A 333 12.08 17.37 -26.10
CA LEU A 333 13.42 17.99 -26.10
C LEU A 333 13.76 18.51 -24.69
N VAL A 334 14.95 18.19 -24.19
CA VAL A 334 15.51 18.72 -22.94
C VAL A 334 16.46 19.85 -23.30
N VAL A 335 16.15 21.07 -22.86
CA VAL A 335 17.07 22.22 -22.90
C VAL A 335 17.63 22.41 -21.49
N VAL A 336 18.96 22.46 -21.38
CA VAL A 336 19.68 22.87 -20.17
C VAL A 336 19.86 24.39 -20.25
N PHE A 337 19.35 25.14 -19.26
CA PHE A 337 19.53 26.59 -19.20
C PHE A 337 20.77 26.95 -18.38
N THR A 338 21.67 27.74 -18.97
CA THR A 338 23.02 28.07 -18.48
C THR A 338 23.10 28.97 -17.24
N ILE A 339 21.99 29.25 -16.55
CA ILE A 339 21.97 30.22 -15.43
C ILE A 339 21.56 29.55 -14.10
N ASP A 340 20.88 28.40 -14.13
CA ASP A 340 20.37 27.78 -12.91
C ASP A 340 20.39 26.25 -12.89
N ASP A 341 21.08 25.61 -13.85
CA ASP A 341 21.16 24.14 -14.00
C ASP A 341 19.78 23.44 -14.00
N SER A 342 18.72 24.17 -14.37
CA SER A 342 17.39 23.59 -14.51
C SER A 342 17.22 22.94 -15.88
N CYS A 343 16.55 21.79 -15.89
CA CYS A 343 16.12 21.11 -17.12
C CYS A 343 14.63 21.35 -17.33
N ALA A 344 14.23 21.85 -18.51
CA ALA A 344 12.81 21.96 -18.87
C ALA A 344 12.49 21.19 -20.14
N VAL A 345 11.31 20.57 -20.15
CA VAL A 345 10.75 19.84 -21.28
C VAL A 345 9.96 20.82 -22.16
N ILE A 346 10.40 21.05 -23.41
CA ILE A 346 9.71 21.94 -24.35
C ILE A 346 8.95 21.12 -25.40
N ARG A 347 7.71 21.51 -25.69
CA ARG A 347 6.90 20.89 -26.75
C ARG A 347 7.39 21.32 -28.13
N LYS A 348 7.47 20.37 -29.06
CA LYS A 348 7.92 20.57 -30.46
C LYS A 348 7.17 21.69 -31.19
N GLU A 349 5.93 21.94 -30.80
CA GLU A 349 5.05 22.97 -31.38
C GLU A 349 5.49 24.41 -31.09
N TRP A 350 6.43 24.63 -30.15
CA TRP A 350 6.88 25.97 -29.74
C TRP A 350 8.19 26.40 -30.42
N LEU A 351 8.70 25.57 -31.33
CA LEU A 351 9.83 25.89 -32.19
C LEU A 351 9.38 26.79 -33.34
N VAL A 352 10.06 27.93 -33.50
CA VAL A 352 9.83 28.86 -34.60
C VAL A 352 10.70 28.47 -35.80
N ASP A 353 11.93 28.00 -35.53
CA ASP A 353 12.84 27.41 -36.52
C ASP A 353 13.86 26.46 -35.84
N GLN A 354 14.89 26.02 -36.59
CA GLN A 354 15.92 25.08 -36.10
C GLN A 354 16.75 25.60 -34.92
N ASN A 355 16.72 26.92 -34.65
CA ASN A 355 17.58 27.58 -33.67
C ASN A 355 16.80 28.51 -32.69
N SER A 356 15.47 28.61 -32.76
CA SER A 356 14.69 29.52 -31.90
C SER A 356 13.33 28.97 -31.46
N CYS A 357 12.88 29.37 -30.27
CA CYS A 357 11.56 29.04 -29.73
C CYS A 357 10.81 30.29 -29.28
N PHE A 358 9.47 30.27 -29.38
CA PHE A 358 8.61 31.35 -28.91
C PHE A 358 8.07 31.00 -27.51
N PHE A 359 8.31 31.89 -26.54
CA PHE A 359 7.71 31.83 -25.22
C PHE A 359 6.47 32.75 -25.18
N PRO A 360 5.23 32.21 -25.16
CA PRO A 360 4.06 33.05 -25.01
C PRO A 360 4.03 33.64 -23.59
N SER A 361 3.59 34.90 -23.48
CA SER A 361 3.36 35.50 -22.16
C SER A 361 2.30 34.70 -21.38
N THR A 362 2.33 34.75 -20.05
CA THR A 362 1.47 33.97 -19.14
C THR A 362 -0.03 34.07 -19.46
N PHE A 363 -0.47 35.13 -20.12
CA PHE A 363 -1.86 35.32 -20.56
C PHE A 363 -2.25 34.43 -21.75
N GLU A 364 -1.34 34.21 -22.71
CA GLU A 364 -1.58 33.39 -23.90
C GLU A 364 -1.48 31.89 -23.60
N TYR A 365 -0.61 31.50 -22.66
CA TYR A 365 -0.51 30.12 -22.16
C TYR A 365 -1.85 29.61 -21.59
N HIS A 366 -2.57 30.46 -20.85
CA HIS A 366 -3.88 30.11 -20.29
C HIS A 366 -5.01 30.08 -21.34
N GLN A 367 -4.93 30.85 -22.43
CA GLN A 367 -5.89 30.74 -23.55
C GLN A 367 -5.70 29.45 -24.35
N ALA A 368 -4.45 29.05 -24.62
CA ALA A 368 -4.14 27.81 -25.33
C ALA A 368 -4.62 26.55 -24.58
N MET A 369 -4.51 26.56 -23.24
CA MET A 369 -5.05 25.48 -22.39
C MET A 369 -6.59 25.45 -22.38
N LYS A 370 -7.27 26.60 -22.46
CA LYS A 370 -8.74 26.67 -22.51
C LYS A 370 -9.31 26.24 -23.85
N ALA A 371 -8.64 26.53 -24.97
CA ALA A 371 -9.12 26.17 -26.31
C ALA A 371 -9.19 24.65 -26.55
N LYS A 372 -8.27 23.85 -25.98
CA LYS A 372 -8.26 22.39 -26.12
C LYS A 372 -9.30 21.65 -25.25
N SER A 373 -9.84 22.29 -24.20
CA SER A 373 -10.94 21.70 -23.41
C SER A 373 -12.28 21.63 -24.16
N LYS A 374 -12.42 22.38 -25.27
CA LYS A 374 -13.63 22.39 -26.11
C LYS A 374 -13.53 21.55 -27.38
N SER A 375 -12.36 21.03 -27.77
CA SER A 375 -12.20 20.29 -29.03
C SER A 375 -12.12 18.76 -28.90
N SER A 376 -12.14 18.19 -27.69
CA SER A 376 -12.12 16.71 -27.53
C SER A 376 -13.50 16.06 -27.42
N TYR A 377 -14.59 16.80 -27.69
CA TYR A 377 -15.93 16.26 -27.96
C TYR A 377 -16.35 16.59 -29.41
N ARG A 378 -15.63 16.04 -30.39
CA ARG A 378 -16.10 15.76 -31.76
C ARG A 378 -14.94 15.20 -32.59
N THR A 379 -14.79 13.88 -32.51
CA THR A 379 -14.83 12.90 -33.61
C THR A 379 -14.44 11.55 -33.06
#